data_AF-A0A7V8QND2-F1
#
_entry.id   AF-A0A7V8QND2-F1
#
_cell.length_a   1.000
_cell.length_b   1.000
_cell.length_c   1.000
_cell.angle_alpha   90.00
_cell.angle_beta   90.00
_cell.angle_gamma   90.00
#
_symmetry.space_group_name_H-M   'P 1'
#
loop_
_entity.id
_entity.type
_entity.pdbx_description
1 polymer ?
#
loop_
_entity_poly.entity_id
_entity_poly.type
_entity_poly.pdbx_seq_one_letter_code
_entity_poly.pdbx_strand_id
1 'polypeptide(L)'
;MTYYFAYGSNLHHLQMKRRCPKCRYIKKFVLNNFQLTFRNKGGWADIQKKKDKKVYGALYIISKYAERRLDKYEDYPIIYKKIFFKYKNKKVMTYTMVRKTKFVSPTTRYLNIIKQGYKDCKINIRNLNVALLPSKHPQL
;
A
#
# COMPACT_ATOMS: atom_id res chain seq x y z
N MET A 1 -0.90 14.66 14.11
CA MET A 1 -0.60 14.24 12.72
C MET A 1 -0.33 12.74 12.72
N THR A 2 -0.62 12.04 11.64
CA THR A 2 -0.49 10.58 11.52
C THR A 2 0.59 10.25 10.49
N TYR A 3 1.47 9.29 10.82
CA TYR A 3 2.40 8.72 9.84
C TYR A 3 1.68 7.62 9.07
N TYR A 4 1.71 7.70 7.74
CA TYR A 4 1.03 6.78 6.86
C TYR A 4 2.03 6.13 5.90
N PHE A 5 1.97 4.80 5.78
CA PHE A 5 2.73 4.05 4.80
C PHE A 5 1.83 3.66 3.63
N ALA A 6 2.17 4.13 2.43
CA ALA A 6 1.53 3.76 1.19
C ALA A 6 2.39 2.72 0.46
N TYR A 7 1.74 1.71 -0.13
CA TYR A 7 2.40 0.67 -0.94
C TYR A 7 1.69 0.38 -2.28
N GLY A 8 0.54 1.00 -2.52
CA GLY A 8 -0.29 0.80 -3.71
C GLY A 8 -0.58 2.11 -4.45
N SER A 9 -1.82 2.33 -4.86
CA SER A 9 -2.21 3.51 -5.65
C SER A 9 -1.93 4.86 -4.96
N ASN A 10 -1.93 4.92 -3.62
CA ASN A 10 -1.56 6.11 -2.85
C ASN A 10 -0.07 6.51 -2.97
N LEU A 11 0.76 5.72 -3.66
CA LEU A 11 2.11 6.13 -4.05
C LEU A 11 2.10 7.20 -5.16
N HIS A 12 1.04 7.26 -5.96
CA HIS A 12 0.91 8.25 -7.03
C HIS A 12 0.63 9.64 -6.42
N HIS A 13 1.57 10.57 -6.58
CA HIS A 13 1.54 11.87 -5.89
C HIS A 13 0.29 12.70 -6.24
N LEU A 14 -0.10 12.77 -7.52
CA LEU A 14 -1.32 13.49 -7.91
C LEU A 14 -2.60 12.88 -7.30
N GLN A 15 -2.73 11.56 -7.26
CA GLN A 15 -3.88 10.93 -6.60
C GLN A 15 -3.87 11.18 -5.09
N MET A 16 -2.70 11.04 -4.47
CA MET A 16 -2.54 11.30 -3.04
C MET A 16 -2.86 12.77 -2.70
N LYS A 17 -2.45 13.74 -3.53
CA LYS A 17 -2.78 15.16 -3.36
C LYS A 17 -4.28 15.44 -3.53
N ARG A 18 -4.96 14.77 -4.47
CA ARG A 18 -6.43 14.89 -4.63
C ARG A 18 -7.18 14.32 -3.42
N ARG A 19 -6.74 13.17 -2.89
CA ARG A 19 -7.33 12.52 -1.70
C ARG A 19 -6.98 13.28 -0.41
N CYS A 20 -5.77 13.80 -0.31
CA CYS A 20 -5.21 14.42 0.88
C CYS A 20 -4.40 15.68 0.50
N PRO A 21 -5.02 16.85 0.27
CA PRO A 21 -4.33 18.04 -0.23
C PRO A 21 -3.17 18.54 0.65
N LYS A 22 -3.28 18.32 1.97
CA LYS A 22 -2.28 18.71 2.97
C LYS A 22 -1.33 17.56 3.37
N CYS A 23 -1.25 16.47 2.59
CA CYS A 23 -0.30 15.40 2.87
C CYS A 23 1.14 15.83 2.55
N ARG A 24 2.10 15.35 3.33
CA ARG A 24 3.53 15.59 3.08
C ARG A 24 4.24 14.27 2.82
N TYR A 25 4.80 14.10 1.62
CA TYR A 25 5.74 13.01 1.33
C TYR A 25 6.98 13.17 2.20
N ILE A 26 7.42 12.09 2.85
CA ILE A 26 8.64 12.08 3.68
C ILE A 26 9.78 11.45 2.89
N LYS A 27 9.61 10.18 2.49
CA LYS A 27 10.62 9.38 1.79
C LYS A 27 10.08 8.02 1.37
N LYS A 28 10.80 7.35 0.46
CA LYS A 28 10.66 5.91 0.23
C LYS A 28 10.97 5.12 1.51
N PHE A 29 10.26 4.01 1.70
CA PHE A 29 10.35 3.18 2.90
C PHE A 29 10.14 1.70 2.54
N VAL A 30 10.72 0.82 3.35
CA VAL A 30 10.62 -0.63 3.18
C VAL A 30 10.00 -1.23 4.43
N LEU A 31 8.87 -1.89 4.26
CA LEU A 31 8.20 -2.65 5.31
C LEU A 31 8.66 -4.11 5.23
N ASN A 32 9.40 -4.56 6.25
CA ASN A 32 9.91 -5.93 6.35
C ASN A 32 8.85 -6.90 6.89
N ASN A 33 9.00 -8.19 6.57
CA ASN A 33 8.11 -9.29 6.97
C ASN A 33 6.70 -9.20 6.37
N PHE A 34 6.59 -8.55 5.21
CA PHE A 34 5.36 -8.48 4.42
C PHE A 34 5.63 -8.77 2.95
N GLN A 35 4.61 -9.28 2.26
CA GLN A 35 4.58 -9.43 0.80
C GLN A 35 3.43 -8.60 0.22
N LEU A 36 3.73 -7.87 -0.87
CA LEU A 36 2.74 -7.21 -1.72
C LEU A 36 2.05 -8.27 -2.60
N THR A 37 0.74 -8.20 -2.69
CA THR A 37 -0.11 -9.09 -3.50
C THR A 37 -1.30 -8.31 -4.04
N PHE A 38 -2.06 -8.93 -4.95
CA PHE A 38 -3.23 -8.34 -5.59
C PHE A 38 -4.43 -9.25 -5.42
N ARG A 39 -5.57 -8.66 -5.04
CA ARG A 39 -6.77 -9.39 -4.60
C ARG A 39 -8.07 -8.72 -5.04
N ASN A 40 -9.18 -9.40 -4.81
CA ASN A 40 -10.52 -9.01 -5.25
C ASN A 40 -10.65 -8.88 -6.79
N LYS A 41 -11.88 -8.74 -7.29
CA LYS A 41 -12.16 -8.74 -8.74
C LYS A 41 -11.35 -7.72 -9.55
N GLY A 42 -10.93 -6.61 -8.95
CA GLY A 42 -10.13 -5.59 -9.64
C GLY A 42 -8.61 -5.74 -9.50
N GLY A 43 -8.12 -6.75 -8.78
CA GLY A 43 -6.70 -6.93 -8.47
C GLY A 43 -6.11 -5.75 -7.71
N TRP A 44 -6.72 -5.39 -6.58
CA TRP A 44 -6.33 -4.26 -5.75
C TRP A 44 -5.16 -4.65 -4.84
N ALA A 45 -4.32 -3.68 -4.50
CA ALA A 45 -3.08 -3.94 -3.78
C ALA A 45 -3.36 -4.28 -2.31
N ASP A 46 -2.82 -5.41 -1.84
CA ASP A 46 -2.85 -5.83 -0.45
C ASP A 46 -1.45 -6.19 0.04
N ILE A 47 -1.25 -6.13 1.35
CA ILE A 47 -0.07 -6.69 2.01
C ILE A 47 -0.49 -7.82 2.94
N GLN A 48 0.31 -8.89 2.97
CA GLN A 48 0.15 -9.99 3.92
C GLN A 48 1.46 -10.23 4.65
N LYS A 49 1.38 -10.71 5.89
CA LYS A 49 2.57 -11.13 6.63
C LYS A 49 3.26 -12.26 5.88
N LYS A 50 4.58 -12.13 5.71
CA LYS A 50 5.43 -13.19 5.16
C LYS A 50 6.87 -12.93 5.58
N LYS A 51 7.44 -13.88 6.32
CA LYS A 51 8.82 -13.80 6.81
C LYS A 51 9.79 -13.60 5.65
N ASP A 52 10.82 -12.78 5.88
CA ASP A 52 11.93 -12.52 4.95
C ASP A 52 11.53 -11.87 3.61
N LYS A 53 10.28 -11.40 3.50
CA LYS A 53 9.81 -10.58 2.38
C LYS A 53 9.72 -9.11 2.76
N LYS A 54 9.72 -8.26 1.73
CA LYS A 54 9.77 -6.81 1.86
C LYS A 54 8.72 -6.18 0.95
N VAL A 55 8.06 -5.15 1.45
CA VAL A 55 7.17 -4.28 0.67
C VAL A 55 7.81 -2.91 0.54
N TYR A 56 7.99 -2.48 -0.70
CA TYR A 56 8.51 -1.17 -1.01
C TYR A 56 7.36 -0.18 -1.14
N GLY A 57 7.49 0.96 -0.48
CA GLY A 57 6.47 1.98 -0.48
C GLY A 57 7.03 3.34 -0.08
N ALA A 58 6.18 4.21 0.45
CA ALA A 58 6.57 5.54 0.90
C ALA A 58 5.86 5.93 2.20
N LEU A 59 6.57 6.73 3.00
CA LEU A 59 6.01 7.35 4.19
C LEU A 59 5.49 8.75 3.87
N TYR A 60 4.31 9.03 4.40
CA TYR A 60 3.64 10.32 4.37
C TYR A 60 3.32 10.77 5.79
N ILE A 61 3.22 12.09 5.97
CA ILE A 61 2.50 12.68 7.09
C ILE A 61 1.14 13.16 6.59
N ILE A 62 0.08 12.73 7.27
CA ILE A 62 -1.30 13.12 6.98
C ILE A 62 -1.96 13.73 8.22
N SER A 63 -2.96 14.59 8.00
CA SER A 63 -3.81 15.10 9.09
C SER A 63 -4.86 14.06 9.50
N LYS A 64 -5.46 14.21 10.69
CA LYS A 64 -6.58 13.35 11.12
C LYS A 64 -7.77 13.41 10.15
N TYR A 65 -8.00 14.56 9.51
CA TYR A 65 -9.03 14.72 8.49
C TYR A 65 -8.71 13.94 7.21
N ALA A 66 -7.46 13.99 6.75
CA ALA A 66 -6.99 13.20 5.63
C ALA A 66 -7.10 11.70 5.91
N GLU A 67 -6.80 11.26 7.14
CA GLU A 67 -7.01 9.88 7.58
C GLU A 67 -8.49 9.45 7.44
N ARG A 68 -9.45 10.26 7.92
CA ARG A 68 -10.89 9.95 7.76
C ARG A 68 -11.32 9.86 6.28
N ARG A 69 -10.74 10.69 5.41
CA ARG A 69 -10.99 10.62 3.95
C ARG A 69 -10.43 9.33 3.35
N LEU A 70 -9.24 8.91 3.79
CA LEU A 70 -8.66 7.62 3.40
C LEU A 70 -9.51 6.45 3.92
N ASP A 71 -10.03 6.53 5.15
CA ASP A 71 -10.91 5.50 5.70
C ASP A 71 -12.14 5.27 4.82
N LYS A 72 -12.78 6.35 4.36
CA LYS A 72 -13.90 6.25 3.40
C LYS A 72 -13.46 5.71 2.05
N TYR A 73 -12.26 6.05 1.58
CA TYR A 73 -11.74 5.60 0.29
C TYR A 73 -11.35 4.12 0.27
N GLU A 74 -10.82 3.62 1.38
CA GLU A 74 -10.38 2.23 1.53
C GLU A 74 -11.52 1.31 2.04
N ASP A 75 -12.76 1.82 2.09
CA ASP A 75 -13.93 1.15 2.67
C ASP A 75 -13.64 0.51 4.04
N TYR A 76 -12.96 1.27 4.91
CA TYR A 76 -12.64 0.83 6.28
C TYR A 76 -13.90 0.84 7.17
N PRO A 77 -14.12 -0.19 8.01
CA PRO A 77 -13.30 -1.38 8.26
C PRO A 77 -13.74 -2.63 7.46
N ILE A 78 -14.51 -2.49 6.38
CA ILE A 78 -15.12 -3.61 5.65
C ILE A 78 -14.13 -4.29 4.71
N ILE A 79 -13.54 -3.54 3.77
CA ILE A 79 -12.60 -4.10 2.79
C ILE A 79 -11.19 -4.12 3.35
N TYR A 80 -10.74 -3.01 3.94
CA TYR A 80 -9.45 -2.89 4.58
C TYR A 80 -9.57 -2.63 6.08
N LYS A 81 -8.59 -3.13 6.83
CA LYS A 81 -8.34 -2.78 8.23
C LYS A 81 -7.02 -2.03 8.37
N LYS A 82 -6.92 -1.23 9.44
CA LYS A 82 -5.67 -0.55 9.83
C LYS A 82 -4.76 -1.52 10.56
N ILE A 83 -3.48 -1.50 10.21
CA ILE A 83 -2.41 -2.09 11.02
C ILE A 83 -1.36 -1.03 11.30
N PHE A 84 -0.59 -1.26 12.35
CA PHE A 84 0.41 -0.30 12.81
C PHE A 84 1.76 -0.97 13.00
N PHE A 85 2.82 -0.24 12.70
CA PHE A 85 4.18 -0.62 13.00
C PHE A 85 4.96 0.58 13.55
N LYS A 86 6.11 0.33 14.20
CA LYS A 86 6.96 1.38 14.76
C LYS A 86 8.03 1.79 13.75
N TYR A 87 8.26 3.10 13.62
CA TYR A 87 9.40 3.67 12.90
C TYR A 87 9.97 4.84 13.71
N LYS A 88 11.24 4.75 14.17
CA LYS A 88 11.90 5.78 15.01
C LYS A 88 11.01 6.26 16.17
N ASN A 89 10.47 5.32 16.95
CA ASN A 89 9.51 5.56 18.05
C ASN A 89 8.17 6.17 17.66
N LYS A 90 7.88 6.33 16.37
CA LYS A 90 6.59 6.82 15.87
C LYS A 90 5.74 5.66 15.40
N LYS A 91 4.44 5.71 15.72
CA LYS A 91 3.43 4.77 15.22
C LYS A 91 3.09 5.13 13.77
N VAL A 92 3.28 4.19 12.86
CA VAL A 92 2.95 4.33 11.43
C VAL A 92 1.75 3.45 11.13
N MET A 93 0.74 4.02 10.51
CA MET A 93 -0.45 3.34 10.04
C MET A 93 -0.28 2.87 8.58
N THR A 94 -0.84 1.71 8.27
CA THR A 94 -1.09 1.26 6.89
C THR A 94 -2.40 0.48 6.83
N TYR A 95 -2.92 0.27 5.63
CA TYR A 95 -4.10 -0.57 5.40
C TYR A 95 -3.69 -1.98 4.97
N THR A 96 -4.54 -2.96 5.24
CA THR A 96 -4.42 -4.34 4.75
C THR A 96 -5.83 -4.94 4.63
N MET A 97 -6.09 -5.76 3.62
CA MET A 97 -7.45 -6.31 3.41
C MET A 97 -7.88 -7.18 4.59
N VAL A 98 -9.17 -7.12 4.95
CA VAL A 98 -9.75 -7.96 6.02
C VAL A 98 -9.75 -9.43 5.58
N ARG A 99 -10.31 -9.71 4.40
CA ARG A 99 -10.37 -11.06 3.81
C ARG A 99 -9.23 -11.26 2.82
N LYS A 100 -8.48 -12.36 2.95
CA LYS A 100 -7.34 -12.68 2.08
C LYS A 100 -7.78 -13.63 0.96
N THR A 101 -8.43 -13.09 -0.07
CA THR A 101 -8.85 -13.87 -1.25
C THR A 101 -7.64 -14.39 -2.05
N LYS A 102 -7.86 -15.31 -2.98
CA LYS A 102 -6.82 -15.73 -3.94
C LYS A 102 -6.26 -14.53 -4.71
N PHE A 103 -5.05 -14.71 -5.23
CA PHE A 103 -4.39 -13.72 -6.09
C PHE A 103 -5.26 -13.44 -7.32
N VAL A 104 -5.40 -12.17 -7.65
CA VAL A 104 -6.06 -11.70 -8.87
C VAL A 104 -5.16 -10.64 -9.51
N SER A 105 -4.83 -10.83 -10.78
CA SER A 105 -3.99 -9.87 -11.51
C SER A 105 -4.64 -8.48 -11.54
N PRO A 106 -3.87 -7.40 -11.28
CA PRO A 106 -4.39 -6.04 -11.39
C PRO A 106 -4.76 -5.73 -12.85
N THR A 107 -5.80 -4.92 -13.03
CA THR A 107 -6.09 -4.34 -14.35
C THR A 107 -4.92 -3.48 -14.84
N THR A 108 -4.72 -3.39 -16.16
CA THR A 108 -3.66 -2.54 -16.76
C THR A 108 -3.76 -1.10 -16.27
N ARG A 109 -4.98 -0.55 -16.18
CA ARG A 109 -5.24 0.80 -15.67
C ARG A 109 -4.76 0.97 -14.23
N TYR A 110 -5.11 0.03 -13.34
CA TYR A 110 -4.70 0.09 -11.94
C TYR A 110 -3.19 -0.11 -11.78
N LEU A 111 -2.60 -1.02 -12.54
CA LEU A 111 -1.17 -1.28 -12.53
C LEU A 111 -0.37 -0.04 -12.98
N ASN A 112 -0.82 0.67 -14.00
CA ASN A 112 -0.17 1.89 -14.48
C ASN A 112 -0.15 3.00 -13.41
N ILE A 113 -1.20 3.10 -12.59
CA ILE A 113 -1.24 4.03 -11.44
C ILE A 113 -0.14 3.68 -10.43
N ILE A 114 0.04 2.40 -10.10
CA ILE A 114 1.10 1.96 -9.19
C ILE A 114 2.48 2.20 -9.80
N LYS A 115 2.67 1.88 -11.08
CA LYS A 115 3.93 2.15 -11.81
C LYS A 115 4.29 3.64 -11.76
N GLN A 116 3.33 4.53 -11.97
CA GLN A 116 3.55 5.97 -11.83
C GLN A 116 3.90 6.36 -10.39
N GLY A 117 3.22 5.79 -9.39
CA GLY A 117 3.57 6.01 -7.98
C GLY A 117 4.98 5.53 -7.62
N TYR A 118 5.44 4.42 -8.19
CA TYR A 118 6.82 3.95 -8.03
C TYR A 118 7.81 4.96 -8.62
N LYS A 119 7.52 5.53 -9.81
CA LYS A 119 8.32 6.59 -10.43
C LYS A 119 8.36 7.84 -9.55
N ASP A 120 7.19 8.32 -9.12
CA ASP A 120 7.04 9.51 -8.25
C ASP A 120 7.85 9.36 -6.94
N CYS A 121 7.82 8.17 -6.35
CA CYS A 121 8.51 7.87 -5.10
C CYS A 121 9.97 7.39 -5.26
N LYS A 122 10.51 7.33 -6.49
CA LYS A 122 11.85 6.79 -6.82
C LYS A 122 12.06 5.35 -6.28
N ILE A 123 11.05 4.51 -6.44
CA ILE A 123 11.06 3.08 -6.08
C ILE A 123 11.36 2.25 -7.34
N ASN A 124 12.27 1.28 -7.23
CA ASN A 124 12.62 0.41 -8.36
C ASN A 124 11.42 -0.47 -8.77
N ILE A 125 11.04 -0.41 -10.04
CA ILE A 125 9.91 -1.14 -10.62
C ILE A 125 10.08 -2.67 -10.57
N ARG A 126 11.32 -3.18 -10.52
CA ARG A 126 11.59 -4.62 -10.39
C ARG A 126 10.91 -5.22 -9.15
N ASN A 127 10.76 -4.42 -8.09
CA ASN A 127 10.05 -4.84 -6.87
C ASN A 127 8.54 -5.06 -7.08
N LEU A 128 7.93 -4.39 -8.07
CA LEU A 128 6.53 -4.60 -8.44
C LEU A 128 6.37 -5.91 -9.23
N ASN A 129 7.31 -6.22 -10.12
CA ASN A 129 7.27 -7.45 -10.93
C ASN A 129 7.25 -8.71 -10.06
N VAL A 130 8.00 -8.71 -8.95
CA VAL A 130 7.98 -9.81 -7.97
C VAL A 130 6.59 -10.04 -7.37
N ALA A 131 5.80 -8.97 -7.19
CA ALA A 131 4.45 -9.05 -6.64
C ALA A 131 3.38 -9.45 -7.67
N LEU A 132 3.69 -9.36 -8.98
CA LEU A 132 2.80 -9.77 -10.06
C LEU A 132 2.91 -11.27 -10.39
N LEU A 133 3.94 -11.94 -9.89
CA LEU A 133 4.08 -13.39 -10.05
C LEU A 133 3.18 -14.10 -9.04
N PRO A 134 2.34 -15.07 -9.47
CA PRO A 134 1.59 -15.92 -8.55
C PRO A 134 2.56 -16.58 -7.56
N SER A 135 2.29 -16.48 -6.26
CA SER A 135 3.09 -17.20 -5.28
C SER A 135 2.91 -18.70 -5.50
N LYS A 136 3.97 -19.40 -5.93
CA LYS A 136 4.01 -20.86 -6.16
C LYS A 136 3.75 -21.74 -4.91
N HIS A 137 3.38 -21.15 -3.78
CA HIS A 137 3.10 -21.92 -2.56
C HIS A 137 1.65 -21.74 -2.15
N PRO A 138 0.87 -22.84 -2.07
CA PRO A 138 -0.37 -22.85 -1.32
C PRO A 138 -0.04 -22.40 0.11
N GLN A 139 -0.88 -21.52 0.66
CA GLN A 139 -0.89 -21.30 2.09
C GLN A 139 -1.52 -22.57 2.68
N LEU A 140 -0.67 -23.49 3.13
CA LEU A 140 -1.03 -24.51 4.12
C LEU A 140 -1.14 -23.84 5.49
#